data_AF-A0A933U3W2-F1
#
_entry.id   AF-A0A933U3W2-F1
#
_cell.length_a   1.000
_cell.length_b   1.000
_cell.length_c   1.000
_cell.angle_alpha   90.00
_cell.angle_beta   90.00
_cell.angle_gamma   90.00
#
_symmetry.space_group_name_H-M   'P 1'
#
loop_
_entity.id
_entity.type
_entity.pdbx_description
1 polymer ?
#
loop_
_entity_poly.entity_id
_entity_poly.type
_entity_poly.pdbx_seq_one_letter_code
_entity_poly.pdbx_strand_id
1 'polypeptide(L)'
;MKSERSVWIPFVAIVALAFLVRFVFLLEARGVPLFHAPVVDAKSYWDWSERIVAGDWVGDQVFYQAPLYPYFLACVKLVVGSDLWNVRLVQIALGALACGVLFLAGRELLSRRAGVVAGVILALYAPAIFFDALIQKANLGLVWTTLLLFALARVQRSASLARLVLVGVFLGLLMLTREESLLLVPVLAAWIVLFAARGQPLARRGALFGAFALGLALVLTPVAARNAKVGGEFVLTTSQAGTNFYIGNGPAATGLYVPLRPGRSDTAYERVDAVELAEAARGQPLARRGALFGAFALG
;
A
#
# COMPACT_ATOMS: atom_id res chain seq x y z
N MET A 1 36.64 0.05 -4.60
CA MET A 1 36.21 -1.12 -5.41
C MET A 1 35.93 -2.41 -4.61
N LYS A 2 36.81 -2.91 -3.72
CA LYS A 2 36.52 -4.14 -2.91
C LYS A 2 35.30 -4.01 -1.98
N SER A 3 35.05 -2.81 -1.44
CA SER A 3 33.92 -2.52 -0.54
C SER A 3 32.55 -2.65 -1.21
N GLU A 4 32.38 -2.12 -2.43
CA GLU A 4 31.09 -2.16 -3.11
C GLU A 4 30.74 -3.55 -3.65
N ARG A 5 31.72 -4.30 -4.18
CA ARG A 5 31.50 -5.69 -4.61
C ARG A 5 31.00 -6.59 -3.47
N SER A 6 31.41 -6.31 -2.23
CA SER A 6 30.99 -7.05 -1.03
C SER A 6 29.50 -6.91 -0.70
N VAL A 7 28.86 -5.83 -1.16
CA VAL A 7 27.44 -5.55 -0.94
C VAL A 7 26.57 -6.13 -2.05
N TRP A 8 27.02 -6.03 -3.30
CA TRP A 8 26.21 -6.45 -4.44
C TRP A 8 26.06 -7.96 -4.54
N ILE A 9 27.08 -8.73 -4.15
CA ILE A 9 26.99 -10.20 -4.13
C ILE A 9 25.82 -10.71 -3.25
N PRO A 10 25.73 -10.38 -1.95
CA PRO A 10 24.60 -10.83 -1.13
C PRO A 10 23.26 -10.24 -1.59
N PHE A 11 23.23 -9.01 -2.09
CA PHE A 11 22.00 -8.42 -2.63
C PHE A 11 21.47 -9.25 -3.81
N VAL A 12 22.31 -9.49 -4.83
CA VAL A 12 21.94 -10.25 -6.01
C VAL A 12 21.59 -11.70 -5.64
N ALA A 13 22.34 -12.33 -4.74
CA ALA A 13 22.05 -13.68 -4.28
C ALA A 13 20.69 -13.80 -3.58
N ILE A 14 20.34 -12.84 -2.72
CA ILE A 14 19.04 -12.80 -2.03
C ILE A 14 17.91 -12.56 -3.04
N VAL A 15 18.07 -11.62 -3.96
CA VAL A 15 17.07 -11.34 -5.00
C VAL A 15 16.87 -12.56 -5.91
N ALA A 16 17.96 -13.21 -6.35
CA ALA A 16 17.89 -14.40 -7.18
C ALA A 16 17.22 -15.57 -6.45
N LEU A 17 17.56 -15.81 -5.18
CA LEU A 17 16.90 -16.82 -4.35
C LEU A 17 15.40 -16.53 -4.20
N ALA A 18 15.05 -15.29 -3.83
CA ALA A 18 13.68 -14.87 -3.63
C ALA A 18 12.84 -15.02 -4.91
N PHE A 19 13.41 -14.65 -6.06
CA PHE A 19 12.77 -14.79 -7.37
C PHE A 19 12.60 -16.27 -7.73
N LEU A 20 13.64 -17.09 -7.57
CA LEU A 20 13.59 -18.51 -7.88
C LEU A 20 12.49 -19.22 -7.08
N VAL A 21 12.45 -19.00 -5.76
CA VAL A 21 11.43 -19.62 -4.89
C VAL A 21 10.02 -19.21 -5.30
N ARG A 22 9.80 -17.92 -5.56
CA ARG A 22 8.48 -17.40 -6.02
C ARG A 22 8.12 -17.91 -7.40
N PHE A 23 9.09 -18.05 -8.30
CA PHE A 23 8.87 -18.55 -9.65
C PHE A 23 8.52 -20.04 -9.63
N VAL A 24 9.20 -20.85 -8.82
CA VAL A 24 8.84 -22.26 -8.59
C VAL A 24 7.42 -22.36 -8.02
N PHE A 25 7.11 -21.58 -6.98
CA PHE A 25 5.77 -21.54 -6.42
C PHE A 25 4.71 -21.14 -7.47
N LEU A 26 5.01 -20.16 -8.32
CA LEU A 26 4.14 -19.72 -9.41
C LEU A 26 3.91 -20.83 -10.45
N LEU A 27 4.93 -21.63 -10.75
CA LEU A 27 4.82 -22.80 -11.63
C LEU A 27 4.00 -23.94 -11.00
N GLU A 28 4.04 -24.11 -9.68
CA GLU A 28 3.19 -25.09 -8.98
C GLU A 28 1.73 -24.60 -8.92
N ALA A 29 1.54 -23.32 -8.60
CA ALA A 29 0.23 -22.70 -8.46
C ALA A 29 -0.59 -22.71 -9.76
N ARG A 30 0.05 -22.80 -10.93
CA ARG A 30 -0.65 -22.91 -12.23
C ARG A 30 -1.59 -24.11 -12.35
N GLY A 31 -1.42 -25.14 -11.52
CA GLY A 31 -2.30 -26.31 -11.50
C GLY A 31 -3.58 -26.12 -10.67
N VAL A 32 -3.70 -24.99 -9.96
CA VAL A 32 -4.82 -24.73 -9.05
C VAL A 32 -5.93 -23.97 -9.80
N PRO A 33 -7.20 -24.42 -9.77
CA PRO A 33 -8.30 -23.76 -10.48
C PRO A 33 -8.48 -22.27 -10.15
N LEU A 34 -8.36 -21.89 -8.86
CA LEU A 34 -8.43 -20.49 -8.42
C LEU A 34 -7.30 -19.61 -8.98
N PHE A 35 -6.25 -20.20 -9.54
CA PHE A 35 -5.15 -19.45 -10.13
C PHE A 35 -5.49 -18.92 -11.52
N HIS A 36 -6.49 -19.49 -12.20
CA HIS A 36 -6.87 -19.08 -13.56
C HIS A 36 -7.84 -17.90 -13.61
N ALA A 37 -8.52 -17.60 -12.51
CA ALA A 37 -9.50 -16.51 -12.45
C ALA A 37 -9.38 -15.73 -11.14
N PRO A 38 -9.28 -14.39 -11.19
CA PRO A 38 -9.36 -13.55 -10.01
C PRO A 38 -10.74 -13.71 -9.34
N VAL A 39 -10.75 -13.84 -8.02
CA VAL A 39 -11.97 -13.95 -7.19
C VAL A 39 -11.95 -12.91 -6.07
N VAL A 40 -13.14 -12.52 -5.60
CA VAL A 40 -13.32 -11.56 -4.50
C VAL A 40 -12.50 -10.28 -4.76
N ASP A 41 -11.66 -9.83 -3.83
CA ASP A 41 -10.82 -8.63 -3.95
C ASP A 41 -9.98 -8.61 -5.22
N ALA A 42 -9.39 -9.76 -5.58
CA ALA A 42 -8.54 -9.87 -6.76
C ALA A 42 -9.33 -9.54 -8.03
N LYS A 43 -10.61 -9.94 -8.09
CA LYS A 43 -11.51 -9.60 -9.18
C LYS A 43 -11.79 -8.11 -9.22
N SER A 44 -12.09 -7.49 -8.07
CA SER A 44 -12.34 -6.05 -7.98
C SER A 44 -11.14 -5.22 -8.45
N TYR A 45 -9.92 -5.59 -8.05
CA TYR A 45 -8.70 -4.93 -8.53
C TYR A 45 -8.47 -5.15 -10.02
N TRP A 46 -8.72 -6.36 -10.50
CA TRP A 46 -8.55 -6.71 -11.90
C TRP A 46 -9.53 -5.94 -12.79
N ASP A 47 -10.84 -5.97 -12.49
CA ASP A 47 -11.88 -5.26 -13.22
C ASP A 47 -11.65 -3.75 -13.21
N TRP A 48 -11.21 -3.20 -12.07
CA TRP A 48 -10.88 -1.78 -11.99
C TRP A 48 -9.69 -1.42 -12.89
N SER A 49 -8.63 -2.24 -12.91
CA SER A 49 -7.52 -2.01 -13.83
C SER A 49 -7.93 -2.11 -15.31
N GLU A 50 -8.87 -2.99 -15.67
CA GLU A 50 -9.42 -3.06 -17.04
C GLU A 50 -10.13 -1.77 -17.45
N ARG A 51 -10.92 -1.17 -16.55
CA ARG A 51 -11.56 0.13 -16.80
C ARG A 51 -10.54 1.24 -17.06
N ILE A 52 -9.46 1.26 -16.27
CA ILE A 52 -8.37 2.24 -16.46
C ILE A 52 -7.68 2.03 -17.81
N VAL A 53 -7.37 0.78 -18.18
CA VAL A 53 -6.79 0.44 -19.48
C VAL A 53 -7.71 0.85 -20.64
N ALA A 54 -9.03 0.71 -20.46
CA ALA A 54 -10.05 1.15 -21.43
C ALA A 54 -10.21 2.68 -21.53
N GLY A 55 -9.46 3.46 -20.73
CA GLY A 55 -9.42 4.92 -20.79
C GLY A 55 -10.12 5.62 -19.63
N ASP A 56 -10.76 4.89 -18.71
CA ASP A 56 -11.37 5.47 -17.50
C ASP A 56 -10.32 5.71 -16.40
N TRP A 57 -9.34 6.56 -16.70
CA TRP A 57 -8.25 6.93 -15.78
C TRP A 57 -8.72 7.79 -14.62
N VAL A 58 -9.86 8.46 -14.76
CA VAL A 58 -10.33 9.39 -13.73
C VAL A 58 -11.42 8.75 -12.89
N GLY A 59 -12.33 7.95 -13.46
CA GLY A 59 -13.51 7.44 -12.77
C GLY A 59 -14.53 8.53 -12.44
N ASP A 60 -15.67 8.10 -11.91
CA ASP A 60 -16.87 8.91 -11.70
C ASP A 60 -17.26 9.06 -10.21
N GLN A 61 -16.62 8.33 -9.30
CA GLN A 61 -16.88 8.42 -7.86
C GLN A 61 -15.61 8.50 -7.02
N VAL A 62 -15.73 9.05 -5.80
CA VAL A 62 -14.67 8.98 -4.76
C VAL A 62 -14.19 7.55 -4.59
N PHE A 63 -12.88 7.38 -4.43
CA PHE A 63 -12.30 6.05 -4.21
C PHE A 63 -12.83 5.43 -2.91
N TYR A 64 -13.44 4.27 -3.06
CA TYR A 64 -13.89 3.47 -1.93
C TYR A 64 -12.70 2.68 -1.36
N GLN A 65 -11.89 2.04 -2.21
CA GLN A 65 -10.66 1.34 -1.84
C GLN A 65 -9.41 2.11 -2.27
N ALA A 66 -8.28 1.80 -1.64
CA ALA A 66 -7.00 2.45 -1.92
C ALA A 66 -6.60 2.27 -3.41
N PRO A 67 -6.36 3.37 -4.16
CA PRO A 67 -6.32 3.31 -5.62
C PRO A 67 -4.99 2.82 -6.19
N LEU A 68 -3.89 2.83 -5.44
CA LEU A 68 -2.56 2.68 -6.06
C LEU A 68 -2.38 1.31 -6.75
N TYR A 69 -2.94 0.26 -6.17
CA TYR A 69 -2.79 -1.09 -6.71
C TYR A 69 -3.53 -1.31 -8.05
N PRO A 70 -4.82 -0.93 -8.21
CA PRO A 70 -5.48 -0.94 -9.53
C PRO A 70 -4.75 -0.14 -10.61
N TYR A 71 -4.22 1.04 -10.29
CA TYR A 71 -3.45 1.85 -11.24
C TYR A 71 -2.11 1.21 -11.58
N PHE A 72 -1.43 0.62 -10.59
CA PHE A 72 -0.23 -0.19 -10.83
C PHE A 72 -0.53 -1.34 -11.79
N LEU A 73 -1.61 -2.10 -11.56
CA LEU A 73 -2.03 -3.17 -12.45
C LEU A 73 -2.29 -2.65 -13.86
N ALA A 74 -3.01 -1.54 -14.02
CA ALA A 74 -3.29 -0.96 -15.33
C ALA A 74 -2.00 -0.59 -16.07
N CYS A 75 -1.06 0.08 -15.40
CA CYS A 75 0.25 0.41 -15.98
C CYS A 75 1.04 -0.85 -16.38
N VAL A 76 1.05 -1.90 -15.55
CA VAL A 76 1.70 -3.17 -15.88
C VAL A 76 1.06 -3.78 -17.12
N LYS A 77 -0.27 -3.84 -17.19
CA LYS A 77 -1.01 -4.40 -18.33
C LYS A 77 -0.72 -3.67 -19.63
N LEU A 78 -0.55 -2.35 -19.61
CA LEU A 78 -0.20 -1.56 -20.79
C LEU A 78 1.21 -1.86 -21.33
N VAL A 79 2.13 -2.32 -20.46
CA VAL A 79 3.53 -2.57 -20.84
C VAL A 79 3.77 -4.04 -21.20
N VAL A 80 3.24 -4.97 -20.42
CA VAL A 80 3.51 -6.42 -20.58
C VAL A 80 2.28 -7.24 -20.99
N GLY A 81 1.14 -6.58 -21.24
CA GLY A 81 -0.12 -7.21 -21.64
C GLY A 81 -1.04 -7.58 -20.46
N SER A 82 -2.31 -7.82 -20.76
CA SER A 82 -3.37 -8.11 -19.77
C SER A 82 -3.42 -9.56 -19.29
N ASP A 83 -2.37 -10.35 -19.49
CA ASP A 83 -2.33 -11.74 -19.03
C ASP A 83 -1.94 -11.84 -17.53
N LEU A 84 -2.66 -12.67 -16.77
CA LEU A 84 -2.40 -12.87 -15.34
C LEU A 84 -0.99 -13.36 -15.05
N TRP A 85 -0.44 -14.20 -15.92
CA TRP A 85 0.92 -14.72 -15.80
C TRP A 85 1.94 -13.59 -15.86
N ASN A 86 1.80 -12.68 -16.83
CA ASN A 86 2.72 -11.56 -17.01
C ASN A 86 2.68 -10.60 -15.81
N VAL A 87 1.48 -10.29 -15.32
CA VAL A 87 1.32 -9.44 -14.12
C VAL A 87 1.95 -10.11 -12.89
N ARG A 88 1.74 -11.42 -12.70
CA ARG A 88 2.35 -12.19 -11.60
C ARG A 88 3.87 -12.25 -11.71
N LEU A 89 4.43 -12.36 -12.91
CA LEU A 89 5.89 -12.31 -13.12
C LEU A 89 6.47 -10.97 -12.67
N VAL A 90 5.83 -9.85 -13.00
CA VAL A 90 6.24 -8.52 -12.53
C VAL A 90 6.15 -8.45 -11.00
N GLN A 91 5.06 -8.95 -10.43
CA GLN A 91 4.86 -8.98 -8.99
C GLN A 91 5.93 -9.78 -8.24
N ILE A 92 6.24 -11.00 -8.66
CA ILE A 92 7.28 -11.80 -7.98
C ILE A 92 8.67 -11.18 -8.14
N ALA A 93 8.93 -10.48 -9.25
CA ALA A 93 10.17 -9.72 -9.44
C ALA A 93 10.26 -8.55 -8.46
N LEU A 94 9.18 -7.79 -8.27
CA LEU A 94 9.12 -6.71 -7.28
C LEU A 94 9.26 -7.24 -5.84
N GLY A 95 8.58 -8.35 -5.50
CA GLY A 95 8.71 -8.99 -4.20
C GLY A 95 10.14 -9.50 -3.93
N ALA A 96 10.80 -10.04 -4.95
CA ALA A 96 12.21 -10.45 -4.87
C ALA A 96 13.14 -9.25 -4.65
N LEU A 97 12.92 -8.13 -5.35
CA LEU A 97 13.66 -6.89 -5.13
C LEU A 97 13.44 -6.34 -3.71
N ALA A 98 12.22 -6.41 -3.17
CA ALA A 98 11.92 -6.01 -1.79
C ALA A 98 12.74 -6.79 -0.77
N CYS A 99 13.01 -8.08 -1.00
CA CYS A 99 13.91 -8.88 -0.15
C CYS A 99 15.34 -8.33 -0.13
N GLY A 100 15.86 -7.94 -1.30
CA GLY A 100 17.16 -7.29 -1.43
C GLY A 100 17.21 -5.91 -0.75
N VAL A 101 16.16 -5.11 -0.90
CA VAL A 101 16.03 -3.80 -0.24
C VAL A 101 15.98 -3.95 1.27
N LEU A 102 15.28 -4.97 1.80
CA LEU A 102 15.28 -5.27 3.23
C LEU A 102 16.67 -5.64 3.74
N PHE A 103 17.47 -6.38 2.96
CA PHE A 103 18.89 -6.60 3.27
C PHE A 103 19.66 -5.28 3.41
N LEU A 104 19.46 -4.34 2.47
CA LEU A 104 20.10 -3.04 2.53
C LEU A 104 19.66 -2.26 3.79
N ALA A 105 18.37 -2.27 4.13
CA ALA A 105 17.84 -1.64 5.33
C ALA A 105 18.47 -2.22 6.61
N GLY A 106 18.44 -3.55 6.76
CA GLY A 106 19.00 -4.24 7.94
C GLY A 106 20.52 -4.04 8.07
N ARG A 107 21.24 -3.94 6.94
CA ARG A 107 22.67 -3.60 6.95
C ARG A 107 22.93 -2.21 7.50
N GLU A 108 22.13 -1.22 7.08
CA GLU A 108 22.31 0.16 7.50
C GLU A 108 21.86 0.40 8.96
N LEU A 109 20.85 -0.33 9.44
CA LEU A 109 20.30 -0.18 10.79
C LEU A 109 21.11 -0.93 11.86
N LEU A 110 21.60 -2.12 11.53
CA LEU A 110 22.17 -3.05 12.52
C LEU A 110 23.55 -3.54 12.09
N SER A 111 23.58 -4.44 11.11
CA SER A 111 24.83 -5.03 10.62
C SER A 111 24.61 -5.77 9.30
N ARG A 112 25.70 -6.05 8.56
CA ARG A 112 25.63 -6.87 7.34
C ARG A 112 24.99 -8.23 7.58
N ARG A 113 25.29 -8.89 8.71
CA ARG A 113 24.71 -10.19 9.07
C ARG A 113 23.19 -10.07 9.29
N ALA A 114 22.75 -9.08 10.06
CA ALA A 114 21.33 -8.83 10.30
C ALA A 114 20.57 -8.56 8.99
N GLY A 115 21.16 -7.77 8.08
CA GLY A 115 20.60 -7.56 6.74
C GLY A 115 20.44 -8.85 5.95
N VAL A 116 21.47 -9.71 5.91
CA VAL A 116 21.40 -10.98 5.17
C VAL A 116 20.30 -11.87 5.76
N VAL A 117 20.26 -12.01 7.09
CA VAL A 117 19.23 -12.79 7.79
C VAL A 117 17.83 -12.25 7.47
N ALA A 118 17.62 -10.93 7.56
CA ALA A 118 16.32 -10.33 7.26
C ALA A 118 15.87 -10.56 5.82
N GLY A 119 16.77 -10.36 4.85
CA GLY A 119 16.47 -10.59 3.43
C GLY A 119 16.17 -12.05 3.11
N VAL A 120 16.93 -13.00 3.70
CA VAL A 120 16.70 -14.44 3.53
C VAL A 120 15.40 -14.89 4.19
N ILE A 121 15.10 -14.40 5.40
CA ILE A 121 13.82 -14.69 6.07
C ILE A 121 12.66 -14.25 5.17
N LEU A 122 12.68 -13.02 4.65
CA LEU A 122 11.61 -12.54 3.77
C LEU A 122 11.56 -13.28 2.42
N ALA A 123 12.72 -13.69 1.89
CA ALA A 123 12.80 -14.47 0.66
C ALA A 123 12.07 -15.82 0.79
N LEU A 124 12.15 -16.45 1.97
CA LEU A 124 11.59 -17.76 2.29
C LEU A 124 10.28 -17.69 3.09
N TYR A 125 9.77 -16.50 3.38
CA TYR A 125 8.57 -16.33 4.18
C TYR A 125 7.32 -16.71 3.38
N ALA A 126 6.73 -17.86 3.71
CA ALA A 126 5.63 -18.46 2.95
C ALA A 126 4.45 -17.50 2.68
N PRO A 127 3.97 -16.68 3.64
CA PRO A 127 2.91 -15.72 3.35
C PRO A 127 3.29 -14.68 2.29
N ALA A 128 4.53 -14.16 2.30
CA ALA A 128 4.97 -13.22 1.27
C ALA A 128 5.02 -13.89 -0.11
N ILE A 129 5.55 -15.12 -0.19
CA ILE A 129 5.57 -15.90 -1.44
C ILE A 129 4.15 -16.12 -1.97
N PHE A 130 3.23 -16.51 -1.09
CA PHE A 130 1.83 -16.74 -1.42
C PHE A 130 1.15 -15.47 -1.95
N PHE A 131 1.25 -14.35 -1.23
CA PHE A 131 0.62 -13.10 -1.63
C PHE A 131 1.25 -12.47 -2.88
N ASP A 132 2.54 -12.68 -3.14
CA ASP A 132 3.19 -12.18 -4.36
C ASP A 132 2.67 -12.86 -5.63
N ALA A 133 2.16 -14.10 -5.52
CA ALA A 133 1.55 -14.85 -6.61
C ALA A 133 0.05 -14.54 -6.81
N LEU A 134 -0.61 -13.91 -5.84
CA LEU A 134 -1.99 -13.47 -5.95
C LEU A 134 -2.08 -12.06 -6.54
N ILE A 135 -3.18 -11.75 -7.21
CA ILE A 135 -3.49 -10.37 -7.61
C ILE A 135 -4.02 -9.64 -6.37
N GLN A 136 -3.10 -9.20 -5.50
CA GLN A 136 -3.40 -8.54 -4.25
C GLN A 136 -2.45 -7.38 -3.94
N LYS A 137 -3.00 -6.36 -3.27
CA LYS A 137 -2.28 -5.14 -2.85
C LYS A 137 -1.14 -5.40 -1.86
N ALA A 138 -1.11 -6.56 -1.22
CA ALA A 138 -0.12 -6.95 -0.22
C ALA A 138 1.32 -6.91 -0.74
N ASN A 139 1.55 -7.34 -1.98
CA ASN A 139 2.88 -7.27 -2.62
C ASN A 139 3.38 -5.83 -2.68
N LEU A 140 2.59 -4.93 -3.26
CA LEU A 140 2.96 -3.54 -3.43
C LEU A 140 3.17 -2.85 -2.07
N GLY A 141 2.36 -3.20 -1.06
CA GLY A 141 2.55 -2.74 0.31
C GLY A 141 3.88 -3.17 0.92
N LEU A 142 4.31 -4.41 0.68
CA LEU A 142 5.62 -4.91 1.12
C LEU A 142 6.78 -4.15 0.45
N VAL A 143 6.68 -3.88 -0.85
CA VAL A 143 7.68 -3.09 -1.60
C VAL A 143 7.84 -1.70 -0.97
N TRP A 144 6.75 -0.96 -0.76
CA TRP A 144 6.81 0.37 -0.15
C TRP A 144 7.31 0.33 1.29
N THR A 145 6.94 -0.71 2.06
CA THR A 145 7.43 -0.90 3.43
C THR A 145 8.94 -1.08 3.47
N THR A 146 9.50 -1.94 2.63
CA THR A 146 10.96 -2.18 2.60
C THR A 146 11.73 -0.95 2.12
N LEU A 147 11.21 -0.22 1.13
CA LEU A 147 11.78 1.05 0.67
C LEU A 147 11.72 2.13 1.76
N LEU A 148 10.60 2.23 2.49
CA LEU A 148 10.45 3.14 3.63
C LEU A 148 11.47 2.83 4.73
N LEU A 149 11.62 1.56 5.12
CA LEU A 149 12.63 1.13 6.10
C LEU A 149 14.05 1.46 5.64
N PHE A 150 14.37 1.21 4.38
CA PHE A 150 15.67 1.57 3.82
C PHE A 150 15.90 3.09 3.86
N ALA A 151 14.91 3.89 3.44
CA ALA A 151 15.00 5.36 3.48
C ALA A 151 15.20 5.88 4.91
N LEU A 152 14.45 5.36 5.89
CA LEU A 152 14.60 5.70 7.31
C LEU A 152 15.99 5.34 7.82
N ALA A 153 16.54 4.18 7.45
CA ALA A 153 17.90 3.79 7.81
C ALA A 153 18.94 4.77 7.26
N ARG A 154 18.74 5.28 6.03
CA ARG A 154 19.62 6.30 5.44
C ARG A 154 19.51 7.65 6.13
N VAL A 155 18.31 8.03 6.60
CA VAL A 155 18.09 9.24 7.39
C VAL A 155 18.77 9.15 8.75
N GLN A 156 18.66 8.01 9.44
CA GLN A 156 19.29 7.80 10.75
C GLN A 156 20.81 8.03 10.72
N ARG A 157 21.46 7.65 9.63
CA ARG A 157 22.91 7.91 9.44
C ARG A 157 23.23 9.35 9.12
N SER A 158 22.35 10.02 8.36
CA SER A 158 22.52 11.42 7.99
C SER A 158 21.17 11.96 7.48
N ALA A 159 20.61 12.92 8.22
CA ALA A 159 19.38 13.57 7.82
C ALA A 159 19.66 14.56 6.68
N SER A 160 18.84 14.50 5.62
CA SER A 160 18.89 15.43 4.49
C SER A 160 17.50 15.63 3.92
N LEU A 161 17.24 16.81 3.33
CA LEU A 161 15.93 17.14 2.78
C LEU A 161 15.47 16.10 1.75
N ALA A 162 16.33 15.72 0.80
CA ALA A 162 16.00 14.73 -0.22
C ALA A 162 15.59 13.37 0.38
N ARG A 163 16.27 12.89 1.43
CA ARG A 163 15.91 11.63 2.09
C ARG A 163 14.57 11.72 2.83
N LEU A 164 14.27 12.88 3.43
CA LEU A 164 12.99 13.11 4.11
C LEU A 164 11.84 13.22 3.11
N VAL A 165 12.07 13.83 1.94
CA VAL A 165 11.10 13.78 0.82
C VAL A 165 10.85 12.33 0.42
N LEU A 166 11.88 11.50 0.24
CA LEU A 166 11.71 10.08 -0.10
C LEU A 166 10.94 9.30 0.96
N VAL A 167 11.20 9.55 2.25
CA VAL A 167 10.40 8.95 3.35
C VAL A 167 8.93 9.35 3.23
N GLY A 168 8.64 10.62 2.98
CA GLY A 168 7.27 11.10 2.78
C GLY A 168 6.61 10.49 1.54
N VAL A 169 7.34 10.38 0.42
CA VAL A 169 6.84 9.75 -0.81
C VAL A 169 6.53 8.27 -0.59
N PHE A 170 7.44 7.50 0.01
CA PHE A 170 7.21 6.07 0.25
C PHE A 170 6.09 5.83 1.25
N LEU A 171 5.98 6.65 2.30
CA LEU A 171 4.84 6.57 3.21
C LEU A 171 3.53 6.94 2.50
N GLY A 172 3.51 7.99 1.68
CA GLY A 172 2.34 8.38 0.90
C GLY A 172 1.89 7.27 -0.06
N LEU A 173 2.82 6.61 -0.75
CA LEU A 173 2.52 5.48 -1.64
C LEU A 173 2.01 4.26 -0.84
N LEU A 174 2.58 4.02 0.35
CA LEU A 174 2.08 3.00 1.26
C LEU A 174 0.65 3.32 1.71
N MET A 175 0.33 4.58 2.01
CA MET A 175 -1.02 5.03 2.38
C MET A 175 -2.04 4.85 1.25
N LEU A 176 -1.62 5.06 -0.01
CA LEU A 176 -2.47 4.80 -1.17
C LEU A 176 -2.57 3.32 -1.55
N THR A 177 -1.82 2.45 -0.86
CA THR A 177 -1.95 0.99 -0.95
C THR A 177 -2.73 0.43 0.24
N ARG A 178 -2.46 0.96 1.44
CA ARG A 178 -2.95 0.49 2.75
C ARG A 178 -3.22 1.72 3.63
N GLU A 179 -4.49 2.12 3.70
CA GLU A 179 -4.89 3.35 4.39
C GLU A 179 -4.53 3.40 5.88
N GLU A 180 -4.39 2.25 6.55
CA GLU A 180 -4.01 2.19 7.97
C GLU A 180 -2.60 2.73 8.25
N SER A 181 -1.74 2.78 7.23
CA SER A 181 -0.40 3.37 7.36
C SER A 181 -0.41 4.88 7.60
N LEU A 182 -1.58 5.54 7.47
CA LEU A 182 -1.79 6.93 7.92
C LEU A 182 -1.37 7.11 9.39
N LEU A 183 -1.54 6.08 10.22
CA LEU A 183 -1.14 6.10 11.63
C LEU A 183 0.38 6.28 11.83
N LEU A 184 1.18 5.98 10.81
CA LEU A 184 2.63 6.19 10.85
C LEU A 184 3.02 7.66 10.65
N VAL A 185 2.13 8.52 10.12
CA VAL A 185 2.43 9.95 9.91
C VAL A 185 2.82 10.65 11.23
N PRO A 186 2.00 10.63 12.30
CA PRO A 186 2.38 11.26 13.57
C PRO A 186 3.60 10.60 14.21
N VAL A 187 3.76 9.27 14.06
CA VAL A 187 4.91 8.53 14.60
C VAL A 187 6.21 8.97 13.94
N LEU A 188 6.25 9.03 12.60
CA LEU A 188 7.43 9.46 11.86
C LEU A 188 7.67 10.97 12.03
N ALA A 189 6.63 11.79 12.08
CA ALA A 189 6.75 13.21 12.39
C ALA A 189 7.43 13.43 13.76
N ALA A 190 6.96 12.74 14.80
CA ALA A 190 7.57 12.78 16.13
C ALA A 190 9.01 12.26 16.08
N TRP A 191 9.26 11.15 15.40
CA TRP A 191 10.61 10.59 15.26
C TRP A 191 11.59 11.57 14.58
N ILE A 192 11.14 12.30 13.54
CA ILE A 192 11.95 13.31 12.86
C ILE A 192 12.34 14.42 13.83
N VAL A 193 11.38 14.96 14.59
CA VAL A 193 11.60 16.08 15.51
C VAL A 193 12.46 15.67 16.72
N LEU A 194 12.19 14.49 17.28
CA LEU A 194 12.80 14.02 18.53
C LEU A 194 14.19 13.38 18.32
N PHE A 195 14.42 12.75 17.16
CA PHE A 195 15.63 11.98 16.89
C PHE A 195 16.37 12.47 15.65
N ALA A 196 15.74 12.43 14.46
CA ALA A 196 16.46 12.69 13.21
C ALA A 196 17.01 14.13 13.09
N ALA A 197 16.31 15.10 13.69
CA ALA A 197 16.67 16.51 13.72
C ALA A 197 17.23 16.96 15.08
N ARG A 198 17.54 16.02 15.98
CA ARG A 198 18.06 16.32 17.32
C ARG A 198 19.41 17.05 17.21
N GLY A 199 19.56 18.10 18.01
CA GLY A 199 20.78 18.95 18.00
C GLY A 199 20.87 19.92 16.81
N GLN A 200 19.95 19.87 15.84
CA GLN A 200 19.91 20.84 14.74
C GLN A 200 19.25 22.16 15.17
N PRO A 201 19.61 23.31 14.56
CA PRO A 201 18.91 24.58 14.74
C PRO A 201 17.43 24.49 14.34
N LEU A 202 16.57 25.29 14.98
CA LEU A 202 15.12 25.24 14.77
C LEU A 202 14.72 25.38 13.29
N ALA A 203 15.34 26.29 12.55
CA ALA A 203 15.09 26.48 11.11
C ALA A 203 15.35 25.18 10.31
N ARG A 204 16.43 24.45 10.63
CA ARG A 204 16.75 23.19 9.95
C ARG A 204 15.82 22.06 10.36
N ARG A 205 15.33 22.03 11.60
CA ARG A 205 14.29 21.09 12.03
C ARG A 205 13.00 21.32 11.24
N GLY A 206 12.58 22.58 11.10
CA GLY A 206 11.45 22.98 10.28
C GLY A 206 11.61 22.56 8.82
N ALA A 207 12.80 22.76 8.23
CA ALA A 207 13.09 22.33 6.87
C ALA A 207 13.03 20.80 6.68
N LEU A 208 13.56 20.02 7.62
CA LEU A 208 13.50 18.56 7.58
C LEU A 208 12.05 18.03 7.71
N PHE A 209 11.28 18.62 8.61
CA PHE A 209 9.85 18.32 8.74
C PHE A 209 9.08 18.71 7.47
N GLY A 210 9.33 19.91 6.96
CA GLY A 210 8.73 20.40 5.72
C GLY A 210 9.06 19.53 4.51
N ALA A 211 10.27 18.97 4.43
CA ALA A 211 10.66 18.03 3.39
C ALA A 211 9.88 16.70 3.47
N PHE A 212 9.66 16.18 4.68
CA PHE A 212 8.80 15.01 4.87
C PHE A 212 7.34 15.29 4.49
N ALA A 213 6.80 16.43 4.94
CA ALA A 213 5.45 16.86 4.59
C ALA A 213 5.28 17.09 3.08
N LEU A 214 6.29 17.64 2.41
CA LEU A 214 6.33 17.79 0.96
C LEU A 214 6.25 16.43 0.26
N GLY A 215 7.02 15.43 0.71
CA GLY A 215 6.96 14.09 0.15
C GLY A 215 5.56 13.46 0.25
N LEU A 216 4.88 13.63 1.38
CA LEU A 216 3.49 13.19 1.56
C LEU A 216 2.55 13.94 0.61
N ALA A 217 2.67 15.27 0.53
CA ALA A 217 1.82 16.11 -0.31
C ALA A 217 1.96 15.75 -1.80
N LEU A 218 3.19 15.50 -2.29
CA LEU A 218 3.43 15.10 -3.68
C LEU A 218 2.62 13.86 -4.10
N VAL A 219 2.37 12.94 -3.18
CA VAL A 219 1.64 11.69 -3.45
C VAL A 219 0.15 11.82 -3.15
N LEU A 220 -0.21 12.44 -2.04
CA LEU A 220 -1.60 12.49 -1.56
C LEU A 220 -2.41 13.59 -2.25
N THR A 221 -1.81 14.73 -2.58
CA THR A 221 -2.52 15.87 -3.18
C THR A 221 -3.17 15.54 -4.52
N PRO A 222 -2.53 14.82 -5.48
CA PRO A 222 -3.18 14.44 -6.73
C PRO A 222 -4.44 13.60 -6.52
N VAL A 223 -4.40 12.64 -5.57
CA VAL A 223 -5.54 11.78 -5.24
C VAL A 223 -6.64 12.58 -4.55
N ALA A 224 -6.29 13.42 -3.58
CA ALA A 224 -7.25 14.28 -2.89
C ALA A 224 -7.92 15.28 -3.84
N ALA A 225 -7.15 15.89 -4.76
CA ALA A 225 -7.67 16.80 -5.78
C ALA A 225 -8.62 16.09 -6.74
N ARG A 226 -8.28 14.87 -7.17
CA ARG A 226 -9.17 14.03 -7.98
C ARG A 226 -10.45 13.68 -7.23
N ASN A 227 -10.35 13.27 -5.96
CA ASN A 227 -11.51 12.95 -5.13
C ASN A 227 -12.41 14.17 -4.93
N ALA A 228 -11.83 15.36 -4.71
CA ALA A 228 -12.58 16.61 -4.60
C ALA A 228 -13.29 16.97 -5.91
N LYS A 229 -12.62 16.83 -7.06
CA LYS A 229 -13.20 17.11 -8.38
C LYS A 229 -14.36 16.16 -8.71
N VAL A 230 -14.21 14.87 -8.41
CA VAL A 230 -15.18 13.83 -8.79
C VAL A 230 -16.31 13.71 -7.77
N GLY A 231 -15.99 13.79 -6.48
CA GLY A 231 -16.93 13.57 -5.38
C GLY A 231 -17.55 14.82 -4.78
N GLY A 232 -17.02 16.01 -5.09
CA GLY A 232 -17.45 17.26 -4.46
C GLY A 232 -17.09 17.40 -2.98
N GLU A 233 -16.25 16.50 -2.45
CA GLU A 233 -15.80 16.49 -1.04
C GLU A 233 -14.31 16.22 -0.95
N PHE A 234 -13.65 16.84 0.03
CA PHE A 234 -12.22 16.63 0.27
C PHE A 234 -12.00 15.31 1.01
N VAL A 235 -11.63 14.27 0.27
CA VAL A 235 -11.25 12.96 0.81
C VAL A 235 -9.80 12.68 0.47
N LEU A 236 -8.95 12.63 1.51
CA LEU A 236 -7.49 12.53 1.36
C LEU A 236 -7.05 11.24 0.68
N THR A 237 -7.68 10.10 0.99
CA THR A 237 -7.36 8.79 0.42
C THR A 237 -8.63 8.09 -0.07
N THR A 238 -9.45 7.60 0.86
CA THR A 238 -10.61 6.73 0.60
C THR A 238 -11.78 7.07 1.53
N SER A 239 -13.01 6.79 1.09
CA SER A 239 -14.22 7.05 1.89
C SER A 239 -14.63 5.91 2.85
N GLN A 240 -13.81 4.86 3.00
CA GLN A 240 -14.17 3.65 3.75
C GLN A 240 -13.96 3.69 5.26
N ALA A 241 -13.22 4.69 5.76
CA ALA A 241 -12.81 4.70 7.16
C ALA A 241 -14.00 4.64 8.13
N GLY A 242 -15.13 5.29 7.81
CA GLY A 242 -16.35 5.26 8.64
C GLY A 242 -17.02 3.89 8.66
N THR A 243 -17.13 3.25 7.49
CA THR A 243 -17.67 1.90 7.36
C THR A 243 -16.84 0.88 8.13
N ASN A 244 -15.51 0.92 7.98
CA ASN A 244 -14.61 0.02 8.70
C ASN A 244 -14.64 0.24 10.22
N PHE A 245 -14.76 1.51 10.66
CA PHE A 245 -14.92 1.82 12.07
C PHE A 245 -16.22 1.21 12.63
N TYR A 246 -17.33 1.33 11.91
CA TYR A 246 -18.61 0.76 12.33
C TYR A 246 -18.62 -0.76 12.32
N ILE A 247 -18.08 -1.42 11.29
CA ILE A 247 -17.99 -2.89 11.26
C ILE A 247 -17.18 -3.41 12.47
N GLY A 248 -16.10 -2.71 12.85
CA GLY A 248 -15.24 -3.13 13.94
C GLY A 248 -15.72 -2.77 15.35
N ASN A 249 -16.58 -1.75 15.50
CA ASN A 249 -16.98 -1.20 16.82
C ASN A 249 -18.49 -1.15 17.04
N GLY A 250 -19.30 -1.49 16.03
CA GLY A 250 -20.74 -1.45 16.09
C GLY A 250 -21.33 -2.57 16.97
N PRO A 251 -22.65 -2.54 17.24
CA PRO A 251 -23.30 -3.49 18.13
C PRO A 251 -23.17 -4.97 17.71
N ALA A 252 -23.00 -5.23 16.42
CA ALA A 252 -22.80 -6.57 15.86
C ALA A 252 -21.32 -6.98 15.74
N ALA A 253 -20.39 -6.15 16.23
CA ALA A 253 -18.96 -6.44 16.13
C ALA A 253 -18.58 -7.63 17.03
N THR A 254 -18.03 -8.67 16.41
CA THR A 254 -17.58 -9.90 17.09
C THR A 254 -16.06 -10.05 17.11
N GLY A 255 -15.34 -9.10 16.51
CA GLY A 255 -13.91 -9.21 16.22
C GLY A 255 -13.56 -9.96 14.94
N LEU A 256 -14.56 -10.56 14.26
CA LEU A 256 -14.45 -11.07 12.90
C LEU A 256 -15.10 -10.10 11.92
N TYR A 257 -14.69 -10.16 10.65
CA TYR A 257 -15.42 -9.45 9.60
C TYR A 257 -16.83 -10.05 9.46
N VAL A 258 -17.83 -9.21 9.67
CA VAL A 258 -19.24 -9.52 9.44
C VAL A 258 -19.74 -8.53 8.39
N PRO A 259 -20.27 -9.01 7.25
CA PRO A 259 -20.80 -8.11 6.25
C PRO A 259 -21.99 -7.34 6.81
N LEU A 260 -22.14 -6.08 6.39
CA LEU A 260 -23.24 -5.21 6.80
C LEU A 260 -24.62 -5.82 6.51
N ARG A 261 -24.71 -6.68 5.49
CA ARG A 261 -25.89 -7.47 5.17
C ARG A 261 -25.52 -8.94 4.99
N PRO A 262 -26.31 -9.88 5.55
CA PRO A 262 -26.08 -11.30 5.37
C PRO A 262 -25.97 -11.69 3.88
N GLY A 263 -24.97 -12.50 3.53
CA GLY A 263 -24.73 -12.97 2.17
C GLY A 263 -24.08 -11.97 1.21
N ARG A 264 -23.70 -10.76 1.68
CA ARG A 264 -23.09 -9.70 0.85
C ARG A 264 -21.69 -9.32 1.36
N SER A 265 -20.81 -10.32 1.42
CA SER A 265 -19.41 -10.16 1.85
C SER A 265 -18.45 -9.76 0.73
N ASP A 266 -18.93 -9.58 -0.49
CA ASP A 266 -18.10 -9.11 -1.60
C ASP A 266 -17.94 -7.59 -1.55
N THR A 267 -16.71 -7.13 -1.78
CA THR A 267 -16.34 -5.71 -1.91
C THR A 267 -17.23 -4.91 -2.86
N ALA A 268 -17.84 -5.54 -3.86
CA ALA A 268 -18.79 -4.92 -4.78
C ALA A 268 -20.04 -4.36 -4.07
N TYR A 269 -20.43 -4.96 -2.95
CA TYR A 269 -21.62 -4.58 -2.18
C TYR A 269 -21.32 -3.66 -1.01
N GLU A 270 -20.09 -3.68 -0.47
CA GLU A 270 -19.72 -2.96 0.76
C GLU A 270 -20.10 -1.48 0.73
N ARG A 271 -19.81 -0.80 -0.39
CA ARG A 271 -20.16 0.63 -0.54
C ARG A 271 -21.67 0.84 -0.56
N VAL A 272 -22.38 0.04 -1.34
CA VAL A 272 -23.83 0.19 -1.54
C VAL A 272 -24.55 -0.08 -0.23
N ASP A 273 -24.17 -1.15 0.46
CA ASP A 273 -24.78 -1.54 1.73
C ASP A 273 -24.50 -0.49 2.81
N ALA A 274 -23.29 0.08 2.84
CA ALA A 274 -22.96 1.16 3.75
C ALA A 274 -23.79 2.43 3.48
N VAL A 275 -23.97 2.80 2.21
CA VAL A 275 -24.79 3.97 1.83
C VAL A 275 -26.25 3.75 2.20
N GLU A 276 -26.84 2.62 1.82
CA GLU A 276 -28.25 2.35 2.07
C GLU A 276 -28.57 2.25 3.57
N LEU A 277 -27.69 1.64 4.37
CA LEU A 277 -27.86 1.59 5.83
C LEU A 277 -27.75 2.98 6.46
N ALA A 278 -26.81 3.80 5.99
CA ALA A 278 -26.66 5.17 6.46
C ALA A 278 -27.89 6.04 6.11
N GLU A 279 -28.43 5.89 4.90
CA GLU A 279 -29.65 6.58 4.46
C GLU A 279 -30.87 6.14 5.26
N ALA A 280 -31.02 4.83 5.50
CA ALA A 280 -32.10 4.27 6.31
C ALA A 280 -32.03 4.79 7.76
N ALA A 281 -30.84 4.84 8.36
CA ALA A 281 -30.66 5.35 9.72
C ALA A 281 -30.95 6.85 9.85
N ARG A 282 -30.63 7.65 8.82
CA ARG A 282 -30.94 9.09 8.79
C ARG A 282 -32.36 9.44 8.39
N GLY A 283 -33.09 8.51 7.78
CA GLY A 283 -34.41 8.75 7.21
C GLY A 283 -34.41 9.73 6.03
N GLN A 284 -33.25 10.00 5.43
CA GLN A 284 -33.09 10.90 4.28
C GLN A 284 -31.93 10.42 3.38
N PRO A 285 -32.01 10.65 2.05
CA PRO A 285 -30.90 10.35 1.14
C PRO A 285 -29.63 11.11 1.54
N LEU A 286 -28.47 10.47 1.39
CA LEU A 286 -27.21 11.15 1.60
C LEU A 286 -27.01 12.14 0.46
N ALA A 287 -26.99 13.43 0.79
CA ALA A 287 -26.87 14.53 -0.18
C ALA A 287 -25.65 14.41 -1.12
N ARG A 288 -24.63 13.61 -0.74
CA ARG A 288 -23.44 13.31 -1.54
C ARG A 288 -22.97 11.87 -1.30
N ARG A 289 -22.68 11.13 -2.38
CA ARG A 289 -22.26 9.70 -2.39
C ARG A 289 -20.90 9.40 -1.70
N GLY A 290 -20.31 10.36 -0.99
CA GLY A 290 -19.04 10.24 -0.24
C GLY A 290 -19.20 10.30 1.29
N ALA A 291 -20.37 10.70 1.81
CA ALA A 291 -20.58 11.05 3.21
C ALA A 291 -20.87 9.85 4.14
N LEU A 292 -20.05 8.79 4.08
CA LEU A 292 -20.20 7.63 4.96
C LEU A 292 -19.64 7.87 6.38
N PHE A 293 -18.63 8.72 6.52
CA PHE A 293 -17.97 8.93 7.81
C PHE A 293 -18.88 9.59 8.85
N GLY A 294 -19.67 10.60 8.46
CA GLY A 294 -20.58 11.30 9.36
C GLY A 294 -21.85 10.54 9.72
N ALA A 295 -22.24 9.54 8.93
CA ALA A 295 -23.45 8.74 9.17
C ALA A 295 -23.20 7.61 10.18
N PHE A 296 -22.01 7.02 10.16
CA PHE A 296 -21.65 5.91 11.05
C PHE A 296 -20.93 6.33 12.35
N ALA A 297 -20.47 7.58 12.46
CA ALA A 297 -19.83 8.10 13.69
C ALA A 297 -20.83 8.54 14.77
N LEU A 298 -22.14 8.53 14.48
CA LEU A 298 -23.20 9.03 15.37
C LEU A 298 -24.22 7.95 15.80
N GLY A 299 -23.96 6.68 15.47
CA GLY A 299 -24.83 5.54 15.78
C GLY A 299 -24.22 4.60 16.80
#